data_AF-A0A183IUD8-F1
#
_entry.id   AF-A0A183IUD8-F1
#
_cell.length_a   1.000
_cell.length_b   1.000
_cell.length_c   1.000
_cell.angle_alpha   90.00
_cell.angle_beta   90.00
_cell.angle_gamma   90.00
#
_symmetry.space_group_name_H-M   'P 1'
#
loop_
_entity.id
_entity.type
_entity.pdbx_description
1 polymer ?
#
loop_
_entity_poly.entity_id
_entity_poly.type
_entity_poly.pdbx_seq_one_letter_code
_entity_poly.pdbx_strand_id
1 'polypeptide(L)'
;MSKIKALIDEGDVVKLILEFLESRRLYITQLSLERETGVINGCFSDDALFLRQLILDGQWDTVIDFIEPLKASPQFNINLVHFLIYKYKYFELLCIKLEPGPMKNNQFTVAEVVECLRAIESVCPKPEEYNELCALLTLSQLK
;
A
#
# COMPACT_ATOMS: atom_id res chain seq x y z
N MET A 1 -2.62 51.39 -13.24
CA MET A 1 -2.26 50.00 -12.88
C MET A 1 -3.24 49.07 -13.55
N SER A 2 -2.80 48.25 -14.50
CA SER A 2 -3.67 47.26 -15.17
C SER A 2 -3.97 46.13 -14.18
N LYS A 3 -5.25 45.81 -13.97
CA LYS A 3 -5.66 44.65 -13.16
C LYS A 3 -5.50 43.39 -14.02
N ILE A 4 -4.56 42.53 -13.65
CA ILE A 4 -4.45 41.19 -14.23
C ILE A 4 -5.57 40.35 -13.61
N LYS A 5 -6.46 39.83 -14.45
CA LYS A 5 -7.52 38.92 -14.04
C LYS A 5 -6.99 37.49 -14.14
N ALA A 6 -6.53 36.94 -13.03
CA ALA A 6 -6.18 35.52 -12.95
C ALA A 6 -7.47 34.71 -12.72
N LEU A 7 -7.70 33.71 -13.57
CA LEU A 7 -8.70 32.67 -13.36
C LEU A 7 -7.92 31.46 -12.84
N ILE A 8 -8.24 31.02 -11.63
CA ILE A 8 -7.62 29.85 -11.01
C ILE A 8 -8.67 28.75 -11.03
N ASP A 9 -8.32 27.60 -11.61
CA ASP A 9 -9.16 26.41 -11.58
C ASP A 9 -9.11 25.76 -10.20
N GLU A 10 -10.25 25.28 -9.71
CA GLU A 10 -10.33 24.64 -8.40
C GLU A 10 -9.48 23.37 -8.33
N GLY A 11 -9.44 22.58 -9.41
CA GLY A 11 -8.62 21.38 -9.51
C GLY A 11 -7.13 21.68 -9.43
N ASP A 12 -6.69 22.82 -9.97
CA ASP A 12 -5.29 23.26 -9.86
C ASP A 12 -4.93 23.63 -8.41
N VAL A 13 -5.85 24.24 -7.65
CA VAL A 13 -5.64 24.51 -6.22
C VAL A 13 -5.52 23.21 -5.44
N VAL A 14 -6.40 22.23 -5.70
CA VAL A 14 -6.34 20.93 -5.03
C VAL A 14 -5.04 20.21 -5.36
N LYS A 15 -4.59 20.19 -6.62
CA LYS A 15 -3.30 19.61 -7.00
C LYS A 15 -2.11 20.28 -6.32
N LEU A 16 -2.11 21.60 -6.18
CA LEU A 16 -1.06 22.31 -5.44
C LEU A 16 -1.03 21.90 -3.95
N ILE A 17 -2.19 21.68 -3.34
CA ILE A 17 -2.28 21.17 -1.96
C ILE A 17 -1.77 19.73 -1.90
N LEU A 18 -2.18 18.87 -2.84
CA LEU A 18 -1.73 17.48 -2.88
C LEU A 18 -0.21 17.37 -3.03
N GLU A 19 0.39 18.16 -3.93
CA GLU A 19 1.85 18.26 -4.10
C GLU A 19 2.54 18.70 -2.81
N PHE A 20 1.96 19.67 -2.10
CA PHE A 20 2.48 20.08 -0.80
C PHE A 20 2.41 18.95 0.23
N LEU A 21 1.27 18.26 0.34
CA LEU A 21 1.09 17.15 1.28
C LEU A 21 2.08 16.01 0.99
N GLU A 22 2.27 15.67 -0.29
CA GLU A 22 3.24 14.67 -0.74
C GLU A 22 4.68 15.06 -0.37
N SER A 23 5.08 16.31 -0.63
CA SER A 23 6.42 16.82 -0.31
C SER A 23 6.74 16.79 1.20
N ARG A 24 5.70 16.77 2.04
CA ARG A 24 5.78 16.69 3.51
C ARG A 24 5.48 15.31 4.07
N ARG A 25 5.22 14.31 3.21
CA ARG A 25 4.86 12.93 3.58
C ARG A 25 3.59 12.85 4.43
N LEU A 26 2.64 13.75 4.19
CA LEU A 26 1.35 13.82 4.90
C LEU A 26 0.30 12.93 4.23
N TYR A 27 0.61 11.65 4.08
CA TYR A 27 -0.13 10.73 3.20
C TYR A 27 -1.57 10.45 3.63
N ILE A 28 -1.85 10.45 4.93
CA ILE A 28 -3.23 10.25 5.43
C ILE A 28 -4.11 11.41 4.97
N THR A 29 -3.67 12.65 5.20
CA THR A 29 -4.40 13.86 4.77
C THR A 29 -4.51 13.93 3.25
N GLN A 30 -3.44 13.56 2.54
CA GLN A 30 -3.45 13.49 1.08
C GLN A 30 -4.53 12.53 0.59
N LEU A 31 -4.54 11.30 1.09
CA LEU A 31 -5.54 10.30 0.70
C LEU A 31 -6.97 10.73 1.04
N SER A 32 -7.19 11.36 2.20
CA SER A 32 -8.50 11.91 2.55
C SER A 32 -8.96 12.97 1.57
N LEU A 33 -8.07 13.91 1.19
CA LEU A 33 -8.39 14.97 0.25
C LEU A 33 -8.69 14.42 -1.16
N GLU A 34 -7.90 13.45 -1.63
CA GLU A 34 -8.14 12.80 -2.92
C GLU A 34 -9.49 12.08 -2.95
N ARG A 35 -9.86 11.39 -1.87
CA ARG A 35 -11.17 10.71 -1.75
C ARG A 35 -12.35 11.68 -1.72
N GLU A 36 -12.20 12.80 -1.04
CA GLU A 36 -13.27 13.79 -0.89
C GLU A 36 -13.49 14.60 -2.17
N THR A 37 -12.40 14.94 -2.87
CA THR A 37 -12.45 15.80 -4.07
C THR A 37 -12.52 15.01 -5.39
N GLY A 38 -12.11 13.75 -5.39
CA GLY A 38 -11.91 12.96 -6.61
C GLY A 38 -10.71 13.40 -7.46
N VAL A 39 -9.91 14.36 -6.99
CA VAL A 39 -8.71 14.86 -7.69
C VAL A 39 -7.49 14.10 -7.18
N ILE A 40 -6.70 13.55 -8.10
CA ILE A 40 -5.48 12.79 -7.78
C ILE A 40 -4.25 13.56 -8.28
N ASN A 41 -3.16 13.53 -7.51
CA ASN A 41 -1.88 14.11 -7.96
C ASN A 41 -1.19 13.16 -8.95
N GLY A 42 -1.16 13.55 -10.23
CA GLY A 42 -0.49 12.81 -11.28
C GLY A 42 -1.40 12.33 -12.42
N CYS A 43 -0.79 11.74 -13.44
CA CYS A 43 -1.45 11.23 -14.64
C CYS A 43 -1.26 9.72 -14.72
N PHE A 44 -2.13 8.96 -14.06
CA PHE A 44 -2.14 7.50 -14.08
C PHE A 44 -3.34 6.99 -14.89
N SER A 45 -3.23 5.78 -15.44
CA SER A 45 -4.39 5.11 -16.06
C SER A 45 -5.38 4.65 -15.00
N ASP A 46 -6.65 4.45 -15.40
CA ASP A 46 -7.70 3.94 -14.52
C ASP A 46 -7.31 2.60 -13.87
N ASP A 47 -6.65 1.69 -14.61
CA ASP A 47 -6.16 0.42 -14.08
C ASP A 47 -5.09 0.60 -12.99
N ALA A 48 -4.18 1.57 -13.17
CA ALA A 48 -3.16 1.87 -12.16
C ALA A 48 -3.77 2.52 -10.92
N LEU A 49 -4.76 3.39 -11.10
CA LEU A 49 -5.52 3.99 -10.00
C LEU A 49 -6.35 2.94 -9.25
N PHE A 50 -6.94 1.99 -9.96
CA PHE A 50 -7.69 0.89 -9.37
C PHE A 50 -6.77 -0.03 -8.55
N LEU A 51 -5.62 -0.43 -9.09
CA LEU A 51 -4.62 -1.20 -8.36
C LEU A 51 -4.16 -0.47 -7.08
N ARG A 52 -3.88 0.84 -7.19
CA ARG A 52 -3.55 1.69 -6.03
C ARG A 52 -4.66 1.65 -4.99
N GLN A 53 -5.92 1.72 -5.39
CA GLN A 53 -7.05 1.69 -4.48
C GLN A 53 -7.17 0.35 -3.73
N LEU A 54 -7.01 -0.78 -4.43
CA LEU A 54 -6.99 -2.10 -3.81
C LEU A 54 -5.89 -2.23 -2.75
N ILE A 55 -4.69 -1.71 -3.04
CA ILE A 55 -3.55 -1.70 -2.10
C ILE A 55 -3.86 -0.83 -0.87
N LEU A 56 -4.38 0.38 -1.08
CA LEU A 56 -4.70 1.31 0.01
C LEU A 56 -5.85 0.83 0.90
N ASP A 57 -6.74 -0.02 0.36
CA ASP A 57 -7.83 -0.65 1.10
C ASP A 57 -7.44 -1.98 1.76
N GLY A 58 -6.18 -2.43 1.64
CA GLY A 58 -5.71 -3.69 2.21
C GLY A 58 -6.32 -4.93 1.56
N GLN A 59 -6.87 -4.82 0.34
CA GLN A 59 -7.48 -5.93 -0.40
C GLN A 59 -6.43 -6.80 -1.10
N TRP A 60 -5.46 -7.31 -0.33
CA TRP A 60 -4.24 -7.93 -0.84
C TRP A 60 -4.47 -9.11 -1.79
N ASP A 61 -5.45 -9.96 -1.50
CA ASP A 61 -5.74 -11.12 -2.35
C ASP A 61 -6.32 -10.68 -3.71
N THR A 62 -7.18 -9.67 -3.71
CA THR A 62 -7.69 -9.04 -4.95
C THR A 62 -6.58 -8.33 -5.72
N VAL A 63 -5.59 -7.75 -5.04
CA VAL A 63 -4.40 -7.20 -5.70
C VAL A 63 -3.65 -8.28 -6.47
N ILE A 64 -3.40 -9.45 -5.86
CA ILE A 64 -2.72 -10.58 -6.52
C ILE A 64 -3.50 -11.04 -7.75
N ASP A 65 -4.81 -11.24 -7.61
CA ASP A 65 -5.68 -11.64 -8.73
C ASP A 65 -5.66 -10.62 -9.88
N PHE A 66 -5.63 -9.32 -9.55
CA PHE A 66 -5.62 -8.24 -10.53
C PHE A 66 -4.30 -8.18 -11.34
N ILE A 67 -3.16 -8.49 -10.71
CA ILE A 67 -1.84 -8.41 -11.38
C ILE A 67 -1.45 -9.70 -12.12
N GLU A 68 -2.05 -10.85 -11.81
CA GLU A 68 -1.67 -12.14 -12.41
C GLU A 68 -1.69 -12.12 -13.95
N PRO A 69 -2.62 -11.43 -14.66
CA PRO A 69 -2.57 -11.30 -16.11
C PRO A 69 -1.27 -10.66 -16.64
N LEU A 70 -0.61 -9.80 -15.86
CA LEU A 70 0.63 -9.11 -16.27
C LEU A 70 1.83 -10.04 -16.38
N LYS A 71 1.76 -11.24 -15.81
CA LYS A 71 2.78 -12.30 -15.93
C LYS A 71 3.03 -12.75 -17.37
N ALA A 72 2.05 -12.54 -18.26
CA ALA A 72 2.23 -12.82 -19.69
C ALA A 72 3.27 -11.89 -20.35
N SER A 73 3.58 -10.74 -19.74
CA SER A 73 4.60 -9.82 -20.22
C SER A 73 6.00 -10.25 -19.78
N PRO A 74 6.94 -10.50 -20.70
CA PRO A 74 8.28 -10.98 -20.36
C PRO A 74 9.14 -9.95 -19.61
N GLN A 75 8.76 -8.67 -19.64
CA GLN A 75 9.44 -7.60 -18.92
C GLN A 75 8.90 -7.39 -17.50
N PHE A 76 7.80 -8.04 -17.16
CA PHE A 76 7.15 -7.86 -15.87
C PHE A 76 7.67 -8.86 -14.85
N ASN A 77 8.34 -8.36 -13.82
CA ASN A 77 8.84 -9.18 -12.73
C ASN A 77 7.72 -9.46 -11.71
N ILE A 78 6.86 -10.44 -12.04
CA ILE A 78 5.73 -10.83 -11.18
C ILE A 78 6.17 -11.26 -9.78
N ASN A 79 7.31 -11.95 -9.66
CA ASN A 79 7.81 -12.44 -8.37
C ASN A 79 8.19 -11.29 -7.43
N LEU A 80 8.80 -10.23 -7.97
CA LEU A 80 9.08 -9.02 -7.19
C LEU A 80 7.79 -8.35 -6.70
N VAL A 81 6.76 -8.27 -7.56
CA VAL A 81 5.48 -7.69 -7.16
C VAL A 81 4.79 -8.55 -6.10
N HIS A 82 4.72 -9.87 -6.29
CA HIS A 82 4.19 -10.80 -5.27
C HIS A 82 4.92 -10.66 -3.94
N PHE A 83 6.25 -10.60 -3.97
CA PHE A 83 7.06 -10.39 -2.78
C PHE A 83 6.68 -9.09 -2.05
N LEU A 84 6.57 -7.97 -2.77
CA LEU A 84 6.18 -6.69 -2.18
C LEU A 84 4.76 -6.75 -1.58
N ILE A 85 3.80 -7.30 -2.30
CA ILE A 85 2.40 -7.40 -1.84
C ILE A 85 2.30 -8.27 -0.59
N TYR A 86 2.89 -9.47 -0.59
CA TYR A 86 2.87 -10.33 0.59
C TYR A 86 3.64 -9.72 1.77
N LYS A 87 4.74 -8.99 1.51
CA LYS A 87 5.48 -8.28 2.56
C LYS A 87 4.63 -7.21 3.26
N TYR A 88 3.86 -6.42 2.50
CA TYR A 88 2.97 -5.41 3.11
C TYR A 88 1.74 -6.03 3.77
N LYS A 89 1.16 -7.11 3.20
CA LYS A 89 0.13 -7.94 3.86
C LYS A 89 0.63 -8.45 5.21
N TYR A 90 1.85 -8.97 5.26
CA TYR A 90 2.49 -9.43 6.50
C TYR A 90 2.64 -8.30 7.53
N PHE A 91 3.08 -7.11 7.11
CA PHE A 91 3.19 -5.97 8.02
C PHE A 91 1.83 -5.52 8.57
N GLU A 92 0.79 -5.48 7.75
CA GLU A 92 -0.56 -5.18 8.21
C GLU A 92 -1.04 -6.19 9.27
N LEU A 93 -0.91 -7.48 8.98
CA LEU A 93 -1.26 -8.55 9.92
C LEU A 93 -0.45 -8.48 11.22
N LEU A 94 0.84 -8.11 11.12
CA LEU A 94 1.71 -7.93 12.29
C LEU A 94 1.25 -6.73 13.14
N CYS A 95 0.88 -5.61 12.52
CA CYS A 95 0.31 -4.46 13.22
C CYS A 95 -0.98 -4.83 13.95
N ILE A 96 -1.92 -5.51 13.29
CA ILE A 96 -3.19 -5.97 13.90
C ILE A 96 -2.91 -6.90 15.09
N LYS A 97 -1.95 -7.82 14.96
CA LYS A 97 -1.54 -8.72 16.06
C LYS A 97 -1.01 -7.94 17.27
N LEU A 98 -0.32 -6.82 17.05
CA LEU A 98 0.33 -6.03 18.08
C LEU A 98 -0.59 -4.96 18.72
N GLU A 99 -1.71 -4.62 18.08
CA GLU A 99 -2.65 -3.64 18.62
C GLU A 99 -3.28 -4.10 19.95
N PRO A 100 -3.19 -3.28 21.02
CA PRO A 100 -3.83 -3.56 22.29
C PRO A 100 -5.32 -3.21 22.21
N GLY A 101 -6.19 -4.21 21.98
CA GLY A 101 -7.64 -4.00 21.95
C GLY A 101 -8.48 -5.21 22.39
N PRO A 102 -9.80 -5.05 22.62
CA PRO A 102 -10.71 -6.12 23.02
C PRO A 102 -11.03 -7.14 21.90
N MET A 103 -10.69 -6.84 20.64
CA MET A 103 -10.81 -7.77 19.49
C MET A 103 -9.63 -8.75 19.39
N LYS A 104 -9.15 -9.30 20.51
CA LYS A 104 -8.10 -10.32 20.53
C LYS A 104 -8.63 -11.69 20.10
N ASN A 105 -8.89 -11.88 18.81
CA ASN A 105 -8.86 -13.22 18.23
C ASN A 105 -7.40 -13.58 17.87
N ASN A 106 -6.52 -13.58 18.88
CA ASN A 106 -5.07 -13.82 18.73
C ASN A 106 -4.72 -15.15 18.03
N GLN A 107 -5.60 -16.15 18.02
CA GLN A 107 -5.34 -17.42 17.34
C GLN A 107 -5.56 -17.34 15.83
N PHE A 108 -6.56 -16.56 15.38
CA PHE A 108 -6.87 -16.43 13.96
C PHE A 108 -5.77 -15.65 13.23
N THR A 109 -5.31 -14.56 13.83
CA THR A 109 -4.26 -13.71 13.25
C THR A 109 -2.90 -14.40 13.16
N VAL A 110 -2.54 -15.28 14.11
CA VAL A 110 -1.24 -15.98 14.07
C VAL A 110 -1.16 -16.97 12.90
N ALA A 111 -2.23 -17.71 12.63
CA ALA A 111 -2.27 -18.65 11.51
C ALA A 111 -2.10 -17.93 10.17
N GLU A 112 -2.84 -16.84 9.96
CA GLU A 112 -2.76 -16.02 8.75
C GLU A 112 -1.37 -15.41 8.55
N VAL A 113 -0.74 -14.94 9.63
CA VAL A 113 0.62 -14.41 9.56
C VAL A 113 1.62 -15.49 9.14
N VAL A 114 1.50 -16.72 9.66
CA VAL A 114 2.38 -17.84 9.29
C VAL A 114 2.17 -18.27 7.83
N GLU A 115 0.92 -18.35 7.37
CA GLU A 115 0.64 -18.63 5.95
C GLU A 115 1.20 -17.53 5.05
N CYS A 116 1.07 -16.26 5.45
CA CYS A 116 1.63 -15.14 4.72
C CYS A 116 3.16 -15.22 4.64
N LEU A 117 3.85 -15.62 5.71
CA LEU A 117 5.30 -15.83 5.67
C LEU A 117 5.71 -16.96 4.73
N ARG A 118 4.98 -18.08 4.71
CA ARG A 118 5.25 -19.15 3.74
C ARG A 118 5.07 -18.68 2.29
N ALA A 119 4.06 -17.85 2.04
CA ALA A 119 3.89 -17.24 0.72
C ALA A 119 5.09 -16.37 0.35
N ILE A 120 5.59 -15.54 1.27
CA ILE A 120 6.80 -14.72 1.08
C ILE A 120 8.02 -15.59 0.78
N GLU A 121 8.24 -16.68 1.51
CA GLU A 121 9.38 -17.59 1.32
C GLU A 121 9.48 -18.09 -0.12
N SER A 122 8.35 -18.39 -0.75
CA SER A 122 8.29 -18.90 -2.13
C SER A 122 8.69 -17.91 -3.21
N VAL A 123 8.60 -16.60 -2.93
CA VAL A 123 8.86 -15.52 -3.90
C VAL A 123 10.01 -14.59 -3.50
N CYS A 124 10.61 -14.82 -2.32
CA CYS A 124 11.62 -13.94 -1.75
C CYS A 124 12.88 -13.90 -2.65
N PRO A 125 13.40 -12.72 -3.03
CA PRO A 125 14.59 -12.62 -3.86
C PRO A 125 15.88 -12.98 -3.09
N LYS A 126 15.89 -12.84 -1.76
CA LYS A 126 17.07 -13.04 -0.90
C LYS A 126 16.71 -13.73 0.41
N PRO A 127 17.40 -14.82 0.79
CA PRO A 127 17.14 -15.51 2.06
C PRO A 127 17.28 -14.60 3.29
N GLU A 128 18.18 -13.61 3.23
CA GLU A 128 18.41 -12.68 4.34
C GLU A 128 17.17 -11.84 4.65
N GLU A 129 16.45 -11.36 3.62
CA GLU A 129 15.23 -10.56 3.81
C GLU A 129 14.10 -11.38 4.45
N TYR A 130 14.01 -12.68 4.13
CA TYR A 130 13.05 -13.57 4.78
C TYR A 130 13.37 -13.78 6.26
N ASN A 131 14.65 -13.95 6.61
CA ASN A 131 15.09 -14.10 7.99
C ASN A 131 14.78 -12.85 8.83
N GLU A 132 14.95 -11.66 8.27
CA GLU A 132 14.56 -10.40 8.92
C GLU A 132 13.05 -10.36 9.21
N LEU A 133 12.22 -10.75 8.24
CA LEU A 133 10.76 -10.81 8.42
C LEU A 133 10.36 -11.81 9.51
N CYS A 134 10.98 -13.00 9.54
CA CYS A 134 10.80 -13.98 10.61
C CYS A 134 11.19 -13.43 11.98
N ALA A 135 12.27 -12.64 12.08
CA ALA A 135 12.68 -12.03 13.34
C ALA A 135 11.60 -11.07 13.89
N LEU A 136 10.89 -10.34 13.02
CA LEU A 136 9.82 -9.42 13.43
C LEU A 136 8.65 -10.12 14.13
N LEU A 137 8.39 -11.40 13.86
CA LEU A 137 7.35 -12.17 14.57
C LEU A 137 7.58 -12.27 16.07
N THR A 138 8.85 -12.28 16.46
CA THR A 138 9.29 -12.48 17.84
C THR A 138 9.21 -11.20 18.66
N LEU A 139 8.97 -10.05 18.01
CA LEU A 139 8.79 -8.78 18.68
C LEU A 139 7.48 -8.77 19.47
N SER A 140 7.56 -8.25 20.70
CA SER A 140 6.39 -7.98 21.53
C SER A 140 5.69 -6.67 21.14
N GLN A 141 6.39 -5.73 20.48
CA GLN A 141 5.90 -4.44 19.97
C GLN A 141 6.77 -3.94 18.80
N LEU A 142 6.17 -3.25 17.81
CA LEU A 142 6.87 -2.44 16.80
C LEU A 142 7.18 -1.08 17.43
N LYS A 143 8.45 -0.67 17.44
CA LYS A 143 8.87 0.66 17.92
C LYS A 143 8.93 1.66 16.78
#